data_AF-A0A0P9EN03-F1
#
_entry.id   AF-A0A0P9EN03-F1
#
_cell.length_a   1.000
_cell.length_b   1.000
_cell.length_c   1.000
_cell.angle_alpha   90.00
_cell.angle_beta   90.00
_cell.angle_gamma   90.00
#
_symmetry.space_group_name_H-M   'P 1'
#
loop_
_entity.id
_entity.type
_entity.pdbx_description
1 polymer ?
#
loop_
_entity_poly.entity_id
_entity_poly.type
_entity_poly.pdbx_seq_one_letter_code
_entity_poly.pdbx_strand_id
1 'polypeptide(L)' 'MKKIGEVNAKSLEFHFYRGDFEKWVAEVLEDKELAEEIKNLKNLKPVEDSLRDQLYLIVSKRFEKLKVQ' A
#
# COMPACT_ATOMS: atom_id res chain seq x y z
N MET A 1 5.61 -10.46 2.62
CA MET A 1 4.73 -10.42 1.44
C MET A 1 3.49 -11.32 1.52
N LYS A 2 3.52 -12.50 2.17
CA LYS A 2 2.33 -13.39 2.28
C LYS A 2 1.11 -12.81 3.00
N LYS A 3 1.33 -11.90 3.96
CA LYS A 3 0.28 -11.35 4.84
C LYS A 3 -0.81 -10.57 4.11
N ILE A 4 -0.51 -9.81 3.05
CA ILE A 4 -1.53 -8.99 2.37
C ILE A 4 -2.60 -9.85 1.65
N GLY A 5 -2.23 -11.08 1.27
CA GLY A 5 -3.14 -12.08 0.73
C GLY A 5 -4.08 -12.71 1.76
N GLU A 6 -3.75 -12.64 3.05
CA GLU A 6 -4.51 -13.25 4.14
C GLU A 6 -5.50 -12.27 4.78
N VAL A 7 -5.30 -10.95 4.63
CA VAL A 7 -6.16 -9.92 5.23
C VAL A 7 -7.50 -9.84 4.49
N ASN A 8 -8.58 -9.74 5.26
CA ASN A 8 -9.92 -9.51 4.74
C ASN A 8 -9.99 -8.23 3.88
N ALA A 9 -10.62 -8.30 2.71
CA ALA A 9 -10.70 -7.18 1.77
C ALA A 9 -11.32 -5.91 2.39
N LYS A 10 -12.38 -6.06 3.19
CA LYS A 10 -13.03 -4.93 3.88
C LYS A 10 -12.12 -4.26 4.89
N SER A 11 -11.25 -5.02 5.56
CA SER A 11 -10.25 -4.45 6.47
C SER A 11 -9.20 -3.66 5.70
N LEU A 12 -8.73 -4.19 4.56
CA LEU A 12 -7.80 -3.46 3.68
C LEU A 12 -8.42 -2.15 3.20
N GLU A 13 -9.65 -2.17 2.70
CA GLU A 13 -10.35 -0.97 2.25
C GLU A 13 -10.54 0.05 3.38
N PHE A 14 -11.00 -0.42 4.54
CA PHE A 14 -11.24 0.44 5.69
C PHE A 14 -9.97 1.22 6.09
N HIS A 15 -8.83 0.54 6.20
CA HIS A 15 -7.56 1.17 6.56
C HIS A 15 -6.98 2.01 5.40
N PHE A 16 -7.15 1.55 4.16
CA PHE A 16 -6.67 2.26 2.98
C PHE A 16 -7.35 3.61 2.82
N TYR A 17 -8.70 3.66 2.84
CA TYR A 17 -9.45 4.90 2.63
C TYR A 17 -9.28 5.89 3.79
N ARG A 18 -9.05 5.42 5.02
CA ARG A 18 -8.66 6.28 6.16
C ARG A 18 -7.25 6.87 6.04
N GLY A 19 -6.42 6.30 5.17
CA GLY A 19 -5.02 6.68 5.00
C GLY A 19 -4.09 6.13 6.07
N ASP A 20 -4.48 5.08 6.76
CA ASP A 20 -3.66 4.48 7.81
C ASP A 20 -2.34 3.95 7.23
N PHE A 21 -2.37 3.32 6.04
CA PHE A 21 -1.17 2.83 5.37
C PHE A 21 -0.22 3.95 4.93
N GLU A 22 -0.74 5.00 4.30
CA GLU A 22 0.06 6.16 3.88
C GLU A 22 0.76 6.82 5.07
N LYS A 23 0.03 7.10 6.15
CA LYS A 23 0.59 7.71 7.36
C LYS A 23 1.63 6.82 8.01
N TRP A 24 1.32 5.53 8.18
CA TRP A 24 2.27 4.60 8.80
C TRP A 24 3.56 4.48 7.99
N VAL A 25 3.48 4.38 6.66
CA VAL A 25 4.67 4.34 5.80
C VAL A 25 5.47 5.65 5.88
N ALA A 26 4.79 6.81 5.87
CA ALA A 26 5.46 8.10 5.94
C ALA A 26 6.12 8.39 7.30
N GLU A 27 5.45 8.03 8.40
CA GLU A 27 5.83 8.44 9.75
C GLU A 27 6.66 7.38 10.49
N VAL A 28 6.46 6.09 10.20
CA VAL A 28 7.13 4.99 10.92
C VAL A 28 8.26 4.39 10.08
N LEU A 29 8.04 4.20 8.77
CA LEU A 29 9.09 3.70 7.88
C LEU A 29 9.93 4.83 7.26
N GLU A 30 9.52 6.09 7.46
CA GLU A 30 10.11 7.28 6.84
C GLU A 30 10.23 7.19 5.29
N ASP A 31 9.43 6.32 4.66
CA ASP A 31 9.48 6.06 3.23
C ASP A 31 8.48 6.95 2.48
N LYS A 32 8.87 8.21 2.29
CA LYS A 32 8.03 9.23 1.63
C LYS A 32 7.65 8.86 0.20
N GLU A 33 8.49 8.11 -0.51
CA GLU A 33 8.23 7.68 -1.88
C GLU A 33 7.08 6.68 -1.92
N LEU A 34 7.15 5.65 -1.08
CA LEU A 34 6.09 4.65 -0.99
C LEU A 34 4.77 5.24 -0.45
N ALA A 35 4.85 6.16 0.51
CA ALA A 35 3.67 6.85 1.03
C ALA A 35 2.93 7.62 -0.09
N GLU A 36 3.65 8.34 -0.95
CA GLU A 36 3.07 9.07 -2.06
C GLU A 36 2.48 8.13 -3.13
N GLU A 37 3.11 6.99 -3.42
CA GLU A 37 2.51 5.98 -4.32
C GLU A 37 1.19 5.41 -3.77
N ILE A 38 1.14 5.09 -2.48
CA ILE A 38 -0.09 4.61 -1.80
C ILE A 38 -1.18 5.69 -1.82
N LYS A 39 -0.81 6.96 -1.61
CA LYS A 39 -1.74 8.10 -1.69
C LYS A 39 -2.31 8.25 -3.09
N ASN A 40 -1.48 8.18 -4.12
CA ASN A 40 -1.91 8.29 -5.51
C ASN A 40 -2.86 7.16 -5.91
N LEU A 41 -2.73 5.98 -5.30
CA LEU A 41 -3.67 4.89 -5.49
C LEU A 41 -5.10 5.25 -5.09
N LYS A 42 -5.29 6.07 -4.04
CA LYS A 42 -6.65 6.49 -3.60
C LYS A 42 -7.38 7.27 -4.68
N ASN A 43 -6.65 8.06 -5.48
CA ASN A 43 -7.22 8.87 -6.54
C ASN A 43 -7.82 8.01 -7.67
N LEU A 44 -7.34 6.77 -7.80
CA LEU A 44 -7.83 5.81 -8.79
C LEU A 44 -9.10 5.06 -8.37
N LYS A 45 -9.57 5.24 -7.11
CA LYS A 45 -10.75 4.58 -6.52
C LYS A 45 -10.85 3.09 -6.89
N PRO A 46 -9.84 2.27 -6.55
CA PRO A 46 -9.84 0.86 -6.89
C PRO A 46 -10.99 0.11 -6.20
N VAL A 47 -11.51 -0.91 -6.90
CA VAL A 47 -12.60 -1.78 -6.44
C VAL A 47 -12.02 -2.97 -5.67
N GLU A 48 -12.62 -3.37 -4.55
CA GLU A 48 -12.21 -4.44 -3.59
C GLU A 48 -11.01 -5.32 -4.01
N ASP A 49 -11.19 -6.25 -4.95
CA ASP A 49 -10.15 -7.22 -5.30
C ASP A 49 -8.92 -6.60 -5.98
N SER A 50 -9.11 -5.49 -6.71
CA SER A 50 -8.00 -4.77 -7.34
C SER A 50 -7.13 -4.00 -6.34
N LEU A 51 -7.68 -3.62 -5.18
CA LEU A 51 -6.92 -2.86 -4.17
C LEU A 51 -5.78 -3.70 -3.59
N ARG A 52 -6.04 -4.98 -3.29
CA ARG A 52 -5.04 -5.89 -2.73
C ARG A 52 -3.86 -6.05 -3.68
N ASP A 53 -4.14 -6.34 -4.95
CA ASP A 53 -3.11 -6.59 -5.95
C ASP A 53 -2.29 -5.34 -6.24
N GLN A 54 -2.94 -4.17 -6.26
CA GLN A 54 -2.25 -2.90 -6.44
C GLN A 54 -1.35 -2.54 -5.25
N LEU A 55 -1.83 -2.69 -4.02
CA LEU A 55 -1.01 -2.50 -2.82
C LEU A 55 0.19 -3.47 -2.81
N TYR A 56 -0.04 -4.73 -3.17
CA TYR A 56 1.04 -5.71 -3.29
C TYR A 56 2.08 -5.29 -4.32
N LEU A 57 1.63 -4.85 -5.51
CA LEU A 57 2.52 -4.45 -6.60
C LEU A 57 3.38 -3.25 -6.22
N ILE A 58 2.78 -2.21 -5.65
CA ILE A 58 3.45 -0.98 -5.22
C ILE A 58 4.52 -1.29 -4.17
N VAL A 59 4.16 -2.02 -3.11
CA VAL A 59 5.10 -2.40 -2.05
C VAL A 59 6.22 -3.30 -2.58
N SER A 60 5.91 -4.24 -3.47
CA SER A 60 6.91 -5.13 -4.06
C SER A 60 7.90 -4.39 -4.94
N LYS A 61 7.43 -3.46 -5.78
CA LYS A 61 8.31 -2.60 -6.60
C LYS A 61 9.24 -1.77 -5.73
N ARG A 62 8.71 -1.16 -4.66
CA ARG A 62 9.53 -0.39 -3.73
C ARG A 62 10.59 -1.25 -3.06
N PHE A 63 10.20 -2.43 -2.57
CA PHE A 63 11.12 -3.35 -1.91
C PHE A 63 12.26 -3.81 -2.82
N GLU A 64 11.96 -4.15 -4.08
CA GLU A 64 13.00 -4.51 -5.04
C GLU A 64 13.92 -3.31 -5.33
N LYS A 65 13.38 -2.10 -5.52
CA LYS A 65 14.20 -0.88 -5.70
C LYS A 65 15.20 -0.67 -4.55
N LEU A 66 14.76 -0.86 -3.31
CA LEU A 66 15.60 -0.71 -2.11
C LEU A 66 16.66 -1.80 -1.96
N LYS A 67 16.47 -2.99 -2.53
CA LYS A 67 17.49 -4.06 -2.53
C LYS A 67 18.65 -3.80 -3.49
N VAL A 68 18.39 -3.07 -4.58
CA VAL A 68 19.41 -2.78 -5.60
C VAL A 68 20.15 -1.47 -5.34
N GLN A 69 19.80 -0.74 -4.28
CA GLN A 69 20.51 0.44 -3.77
C GLN A 69 21.60 0.02 -2.78
#